data_AF-A0A1D3KZX7-F1
#
_entry.id   AF-A0A1D3KZX7-F1
#
_cell.length_a   1.000
_cell.length_b   1.000
_cell.length_c   1.000
_cell.angle_alpha   90.00
_cell.angle_beta   90.00
_cell.angle_gamma   90.00
#
_symmetry.space_group_name_H-M   'P 1'
#
loop_
_entity.id
_entity.type
_entity.pdbx_description
1 polymer ?
#
loop_
_entity_poly.entity_id
_entity_poly.type
_entity_poly.pdbx_seq_one_letter_code
_entity_poly.pdbx_strand_id
1 'polypeptide(L)'
;MNLKKIGKILMIVSLFTTGLWIVGLLMGNITLIGLAILFMAVIIIAVYIHRDKLEEMFKMGEGVREDERTQLINDKAANMTLGVVIAVTMWIAIVLVTLRASFPQYTQIGYTLFAVAAFTLVIYVVASTYYRSKY
;
A
#
# COMPACT_ATOMS: atom_id res chain seq x y z
N MET A 1 -21.60 0.75 13.41
CA MET A 1 -21.53 0.84 11.93
C MET A 1 -21.32 -0.58 11.38
N ASN A 2 -21.99 -0.96 10.28
CA ASN A 2 -21.90 -2.33 9.75
C ASN A 2 -20.51 -2.57 9.10
N LEU A 3 -19.69 -3.48 9.68
CA LEU A 3 -18.31 -3.77 9.26
C LEU A 3 -18.20 -4.14 7.77
N LYS A 4 -19.16 -4.91 7.24
CA LYS A 4 -19.21 -5.26 5.80
C LYS A 4 -19.43 -4.02 4.92
N LYS A 5 -20.21 -3.04 5.39
CA LYS A 5 -20.41 -1.77 4.68
C LYS A 5 -19.12 -0.95 4.67
N ILE A 6 -18.38 -0.93 5.78
CA ILE A 6 -17.07 -0.27 5.87
C ILE A 6 -16.08 -0.91 4.90
N GLY A 7 -15.97 -2.24 4.91
CA GLY A 7 -15.08 -2.98 4.00
C GLY A 7 -15.36 -2.67 2.53
N LYS A 8 -16.64 -2.65 2.12
CA LYS A 8 -17.02 -2.24 0.75
C LYS A 8 -16.62 -0.80 0.42
N ILE A 9 -16.83 0.15 1.35
CA ILE A 9 -16.42 1.54 1.15
C ILE A 9 -14.89 1.62 0.98
N LEU A 10 -14.13 0.97 1.86
CA LEU A 10 -12.67 0.97 1.78
C LEU A 10 -12.15 0.36 0.48
N MET A 11 -12.80 -0.69 -0.03
CA MET A 11 -12.45 -1.32 -1.29
C MET A 11 -12.66 -0.36 -2.49
N ILE A 12 -13.80 0.34 -2.51
CA ILE A 12 -14.09 1.35 -3.55
C ILE A 12 -13.11 2.52 -3.46
N VAL A 13 -12.86 3.04 -2.26
CA VAL A 13 -11.90 4.14 -2.04
C VAL A 13 -10.49 3.70 -2.44
N SER A 14 -10.11 2.44 -2.18
CA SER A 14 -8.83 1.88 -2.62
C SER A 14 -8.72 1.86 -4.15
N LEU A 15 -9.76 1.39 -4.85
CA LEU A 15 -9.79 1.39 -6.32
C LEU A 15 -9.63 2.81 -6.88
N PHE A 16 -10.36 3.75 -6.30
CA PHE A 16 -10.30 5.16 -6.69
C PHE A 16 -8.92 5.77 -6.42
N THR A 17 -8.32 5.45 -5.27
CA THR A 17 -6.97 5.89 -4.88
C THR A 17 -5.92 5.39 -5.86
N THR A 18 -6.00 4.13 -6.29
CA THR A 18 -5.12 3.57 -7.32
C THR A 18 -5.28 4.31 -8.66
N GLY A 19 -6.51 4.61 -9.06
CA GLY A 19 -6.79 5.38 -10.28
C GLY A 19 -6.15 6.78 -10.24
N LEU A 20 -6.31 7.50 -9.13
CA LEU A 20 -5.68 8.81 -8.93
C LEU A 20 -4.15 8.75 -9.02
N TRP A 21 -3.57 7.67 -8.50
CA TRP A 21 -2.13 7.42 -8.55
C TRP A 21 -1.62 7.28 -9.98
N ILE A 22 -2.27 6.42 -10.77
CA ILE A 22 -1.89 6.16 -12.16
C ILE A 22 -2.05 7.42 -13.00
N VAL A 23 -3.21 8.09 -12.91
CA VAL A 23 -3.49 9.32 -13.67
C VAL A 23 -2.55 10.44 -13.25
N GLY A 24 -2.30 10.60 -11.95
CA GLY A 24 -1.40 11.61 -11.41
C GLY A 24 0.03 11.46 -11.93
N LEU A 25 0.54 10.22 -11.99
CA LEU A 25 1.85 9.95 -12.56
C LEU A 25 1.91 10.19 -14.07
N LEU A 26 0.92 9.72 -14.82
CA LEU A 26 0.88 9.90 -16.29
C LEU A 26 0.82 11.37 -16.69
N MET A 27 0.10 12.19 -15.92
CA MET A 27 -0.04 13.62 -16.18
C MET A 27 1.04 14.47 -15.51
N GLY A 28 1.95 13.88 -14.72
CA GLY A 28 2.92 14.62 -13.90
C GLY A 28 2.27 15.55 -12.86
N ASN A 29 1.03 15.28 -12.45
CA ASN A 29 0.24 16.17 -11.60
C ASN A 29 0.41 15.83 -10.12
N ILE A 30 1.19 16.66 -9.42
CA ILE A 30 1.53 16.45 -8.01
C ILE A 30 0.32 16.56 -7.07
N THR A 31 -0.70 17.33 -7.44
CA THR A 31 -1.92 17.49 -6.64
C THR A 31 -2.73 16.19 -6.60
N LEU A 32 -2.85 15.50 -7.73
CA LEU A 32 -3.52 14.20 -7.80
C LEU A 32 -2.78 13.13 -6.99
N ILE A 33 -1.45 13.15 -7.07
CA ILE A 33 -0.58 12.24 -6.29
C ILE A 33 -0.75 12.52 -4.79
N GLY A 34 -0.71 13.80 -4.37
CA GLY A 34 -0.91 14.19 -2.98
C GLY A 34 -2.27 13.77 -2.42
N LEU A 35 -3.34 13.91 -3.22
CA LEU A 35 -4.69 13.49 -2.84
C LEU A 35 -4.78 11.96 -2.69
N ALA A 36 -4.11 11.21 -3.56
CA ALA A 36 -4.05 9.76 -3.47
C ALA A 36 -3.28 9.29 -2.21
N ILE A 37 -2.19 9.97 -1.84
CA ILE A 37 -1.47 9.70 -0.59
C ILE A 37 -2.37 9.95 0.63
N LEU A 38 -3.17 11.03 0.61
CA LEU A 38 -4.09 11.36 1.70
C LEU A 38 -5.17 10.28 1.87
N PHE A 39 -5.80 9.84 0.78
CA PHE A 39 -6.75 8.73 0.84
C PHE A 39 -6.13 7.43 1.28
N MET A 40 -4.91 7.13 0.84
CA MET A 40 -4.18 5.94 1.30
C MET A 40 -3.94 5.99 2.82
N ALA A 41 -3.56 7.15 3.38
CA ALA A 41 -3.42 7.31 4.83
C ALA A 41 -4.74 7.04 5.58
N VAL A 42 -5.87 7.55 5.05
CA VAL A 42 -7.21 7.29 5.64
C VAL A 42 -7.55 5.81 5.59
N ILE A 43 -7.30 5.12 4.47
CA ILE A 43 -7.52 3.68 4.33
C ILE A 43 -6.68 2.92 5.36
N ILE A 44 -5.38 3.23 5.47
CA ILE A 44 -4.47 2.57 6.40
C ILE A 44 -4.94 2.73 7.84
N ILE A 45 -5.32 3.95 8.25
CA ILE A 45 -5.84 4.20 9.60
C ILE A 45 -7.12 3.40 9.84
N ALA A 46 -8.07 3.42 8.89
CA ALA A 46 -9.34 2.71 9.03
C ALA A 46 -9.15 1.19 9.13
N VAL A 47 -8.25 0.62 8.32
CA VAL A 47 -7.86 -0.79 8.35
C VAL A 47 -7.17 -1.13 9.67
N TYR A 48 -6.25 -0.28 10.13
CA TYR A 48 -5.51 -0.50 11.37
C TYR A 48 -6.40 -0.50 12.62
N ILE A 49 -7.39 0.41 12.68
CA ILE A 49 -8.37 0.46 13.78
C ILE A 49 -9.19 -0.83 13.85
N HIS A 50 -9.51 -1.42 12.71
CA HIS A 50 -10.33 -2.63 12.63
C HIS A 50 -9.51 -3.89 12.33
N ARG A 51 -8.20 -3.87 12.61
CA ARG A 51 -7.25 -4.92 12.24
C ARG A 51 -7.62 -6.33 12.74
N ASP A 52 -8.28 -6.42 13.89
CA ASP A 52 -8.68 -7.71 14.47
C ASP A 52 -9.98 -8.26 13.86
N LYS A 53 -10.65 -7.47 13.00
CA LYS A 53 -11.93 -7.82 12.34
C LYS A 53 -11.84 -7.70 10.82
N LEU A 54 -10.63 -7.71 10.26
CA LEU A 54 -10.42 -7.60 8.81
C LEU A 54 -11.09 -8.75 8.06
N GLU A 55 -11.06 -9.95 8.64
CA GLU A 55 -11.72 -11.12 8.09
C GLU A 55 -13.23 -10.90 7.95
N GLU A 56 -13.89 -10.33 8.98
CA GLU A 56 -15.31 -9.98 8.92
C GLU A 56 -15.62 -8.83 7.95
N MET A 57 -14.68 -7.91 7.77
CA MET A 57 -14.83 -6.75 6.89
C MET A 57 -14.68 -7.10 5.41
N PHE A 58 -13.75 -8.00 5.09
CA PHE A 58 -13.32 -8.26 3.71
C PHE A 58 -13.64 -9.67 3.19
N LYS A 59 -14.06 -10.63 4.03
CA LYS A 59 -14.50 -11.94 3.51
C LYS A 59 -15.73 -11.79 2.61
N MET A 60 -15.58 -12.29 1.38
CA MET A 60 -16.68 -12.54 0.46
C MET A 60 -17.09 -14.02 0.54
N GLY A 61 -18.01 -14.36 1.45
CA GLY A 61 -18.61 -15.69 1.56
C GLY A 61 -18.38 -16.42 2.90
N GLU A 62 -19.04 -17.57 3.07
CA GLU A 62 -18.85 -18.49 4.21
C GLU A 62 -17.64 -19.41 3.95
N GLY A 63 -16.44 -18.85 4.03
CA GLY A 63 -15.19 -19.60 3.83
C GLY A 63 -14.69 -20.21 5.15
N VAL A 64 -14.36 -21.51 5.10
CA VAL A 64 -13.68 -22.30 6.14
C VAL A 64 -12.62 -21.46 6.86
N ARG A 65 -12.58 -21.56 8.19
CA ARG A 65 -11.57 -20.89 9.03
C ARG A 65 -10.20 -21.39 8.59
N GLU A 66 -9.34 -20.51 8.05
CA GLU A 66 -8.00 -20.92 7.63
C GLU A 66 -7.23 -21.46 8.85
N ASP A 67 -6.52 -22.55 8.64
CA ASP A 67 -5.62 -23.11 9.65
C ASP A 67 -4.53 -22.07 9.98
N GLU A 68 -4.20 -21.92 11.26
CA GLU A 68 -3.19 -20.98 11.76
C GLU A 68 -1.86 -21.13 11.01
N ARG A 69 -1.53 -22.34 10.55
CA ARG A 69 -0.31 -22.60 9.75
C ARG A 69 -0.35 -21.91 8.39
N THR A 70 -1.48 -21.95 7.70
CA THR A 70 -1.66 -21.32 6.39
C THR A 70 -1.59 -19.80 6.53
N GLN A 71 -2.21 -19.26 7.58
CA GLN A 71 -2.16 -17.84 7.90
C GLN A 71 -0.70 -17.38 8.14
N LEU A 72 0.07 -18.14 8.90
CA LEU A 72 1.47 -17.79 9.21
C LEU A 72 2.39 -17.87 7.99
N ILE A 73 2.15 -18.81 7.06
CA ILE A 73 2.84 -18.87 5.77
C ILE A 73 2.50 -17.63 4.93
N ASN A 74 1.23 -17.26 4.87
CA ASN A 74 0.76 -16.10 4.11
C ASN A 74 1.36 -14.80 4.66
N ASP A 75 1.37 -14.62 5.98
CA ASP A 75 1.97 -13.45 6.63
C ASP A 75 3.47 -13.33 6.32
N LYS A 76 4.20 -14.45 6.36
CA LYS A 76 5.63 -14.49 6.03
C LYS A 76 5.88 -14.15 4.54
N ALA A 77 5.05 -14.69 3.65
CA ALA A 77 5.13 -14.41 2.22
C ALA A 77 4.77 -12.95 1.89
N ALA A 78 3.73 -12.40 2.52
CA ALA A 78 3.32 -11.01 2.37
C ALA A 78 4.42 -10.05 2.83
N ASN A 79 5.06 -10.33 3.97
CA ASN A 79 6.16 -9.52 4.48
C ASN A 79 7.37 -9.54 3.52
N MET A 80 7.72 -10.71 3.00
CA MET A 80 8.79 -10.83 1.98
C MET A 80 8.44 -10.06 0.70
N THR A 81 7.19 -10.17 0.24
CA THR A 81 6.70 -9.49 -0.96
C THR A 81 6.76 -7.98 -0.81
N LEU A 82 6.32 -7.42 0.33
CA LEU A 82 6.43 -5.98 0.61
C LEU A 82 7.88 -5.50 0.58
N GLY A 83 8.81 -6.26 1.18
CA GLY A 83 10.24 -5.96 1.11
C GLY A 83 10.78 -5.90 -0.32
N VAL A 84 10.40 -6.87 -1.17
CA VAL A 84 10.79 -6.91 -2.59
C VAL A 84 10.18 -5.73 -3.37
N VAL A 85 8.91 -5.41 -3.13
CA VAL A 85 8.24 -4.26 -3.77
C VAL A 85 8.99 -2.97 -3.45
N ILE A 86 9.33 -2.71 -2.18
CA ILE A 86 10.11 -1.53 -1.78
C ILE A 86 11.44 -1.48 -2.54
N ALA A 87 12.17 -2.60 -2.61
CA ALA A 87 13.47 -2.67 -3.29
C ALA A 87 13.33 -2.35 -4.79
N VAL A 88 12.37 -2.95 -5.47
CA VAL A 88 12.11 -2.70 -6.90
C VAL A 88 11.70 -1.24 -7.14
N THR A 89 10.79 -0.70 -6.32
CA THR A 89 10.37 0.71 -6.41
C THR A 89 11.56 1.66 -6.24
N MET A 90 12.45 1.42 -5.28
CA MET A 90 13.66 2.21 -5.11
C MET A 90 14.59 2.14 -6.34
N TRP A 91 14.79 0.95 -6.90
CA TRP A 91 15.60 0.80 -8.11
C TRP A 91 15.06 1.59 -9.30
N ILE A 92 13.74 1.53 -9.54
CA ILE A 92 13.10 2.33 -10.59
C ILE A 92 13.29 3.83 -10.31
N ALA A 93 13.11 4.26 -9.06
CA ALA A 93 13.31 5.65 -8.66
C ALA A 93 14.74 6.14 -8.95
N ILE A 94 15.76 5.35 -8.60
CA ILE A 94 17.17 5.64 -8.86
C ILE A 94 17.40 5.79 -10.37
N VAL A 95 16.95 4.83 -11.19
CA VAL A 95 17.12 4.87 -12.64
C VAL A 95 16.50 6.16 -13.21
N LEU A 96 15.26 6.49 -12.85
CA LEU A 96 14.60 7.69 -13.36
C LEU A 96 15.30 8.99 -12.95
N VAL A 97 15.79 9.09 -11.72
CA VAL A 97 16.52 10.31 -11.26
C VAL A 97 17.91 10.40 -11.89
N THR A 98 18.62 9.29 -12.07
CA THR A 98 19.95 9.31 -12.71
C THR A 98 19.88 9.75 -14.17
N LEU A 99 18.78 9.45 -14.86
CA LEU A 99 18.53 9.88 -16.24
C LEU A 99 18.15 11.36 -16.38
N ARG A 100 18.11 12.15 -15.30
CA ARG A 100 17.66 13.57 -15.29
C ARG A 100 18.36 14.46 -16.31
N ALA A 101 19.61 14.15 -16.68
CA ALA A 101 20.38 14.95 -17.64
C ALA A 101 19.86 14.80 -19.08
N SER A 102 19.35 13.62 -19.44
CA SER A 102 18.83 13.31 -20.78
C SER A 102 17.30 13.31 -20.82
N PHE A 103 16.64 12.96 -19.72
CA PHE A 103 15.18 12.89 -19.59
C PHE A 103 14.68 13.61 -18.33
N PRO A 104 14.82 14.95 -18.27
CA PRO A 104 14.46 15.73 -17.09
C PRO A 104 12.98 15.60 -16.71
N GLN A 105 12.09 15.31 -17.67
CA GLN A 105 10.65 15.11 -17.44
C GLN A 105 10.32 13.96 -16.49
N TYR A 106 11.19 12.94 -16.37
CA TYR A 106 10.94 11.80 -15.46
C TYR A 106 11.52 12.00 -14.06
N THR A 107 12.27 13.08 -13.84
CA THR A 107 12.91 13.36 -12.55
C THR A 107 11.89 13.46 -11.41
N GLN A 108 10.75 14.12 -11.67
CA GLN A 108 9.66 14.25 -10.69
C GLN A 108 9.01 12.88 -10.36
N ILE A 109 8.85 12.01 -11.35
CA ILE A 109 8.35 10.64 -11.14
C ILE A 109 9.34 9.87 -10.26
N GLY A 110 10.64 9.97 -10.54
CA GLY A 110 11.68 9.35 -9.72
C GLY A 110 11.64 9.82 -8.26
N TYR A 111 11.53 11.12 -8.00
CA TYR A 111 11.38 11.63 -6.63
C TYR A 111 10.08 11.18 -5.96
N THR A 112 8.99 11.07 -6.72
CA THR A 112 7.73 10.54 -6.21
C THR A 112 7.90 9.08 -5.78
N LEU A 113 8.53 8.24 -6.61
CA LEU A 113 8.79 6.84 -6.27
C LEU A 113 9.68 6.68 -5.03
N PHE A 114 10.65 7.57 -4.82
CA PHE A 114 11.42 7.60 -3.57
C PHE A 114 10.55 7.90 -2.35
N ALA A 115 9.68 8.91 -2.42
CA ALA A 115 8.76 9.23 -1.34
C ALA A 115 7.83 8.04 -1.02
N VAL A 116 7.39 7.33 -2.05
CA VAL A 116 6.50 6.18 -1.93
C VAL A 116 7.21 4.98 -1.34
N ALA A 117 8.45 4.70 -1.76
CA ALA A 117 9.27 3.65 -1.17
C ALA A 117 9.52 3.92 0.33
N ALA A 118 9.82 5.17 0.70
CA ALA A 118 9.98 5.58 2.08
C ALA A 118 8.69 5.40 2.90
N PHE A 119 7.55 5.83 2.36
CA PHE A 119 6.25 5.64 3.01
C PHE A 119 5.90 4.15 3.19
N THR A 120 6.15 3.34 2.16
CA THR A 120 5.92 1.88 2.20
C THR A 120 6.85 1.20 3.21
N LEU A 121 8.09 1.68 3.34
CA LEU A 121 9.02 1.20 4.36
C LEU A 121 8.50 1.48 5.78
N VAL A 122 7.92 2.66 6.03
CA VAL A 122 7.29 2.98 7.32
C VAL A 122 6.16 1.99 7.61
N ILE A 123 5.28 1.72 6.63
CA ILE A 123 4.21 0.73 6.77
C ILE A 123 4.79 -0.65 7.08
N TYR A 124 5.81 -1.07 6.33
CA TYR A 124 6.49 -2.35 6.51
C TYR A 124 7.04 -2.52 7.93
N VAL A 125 7.74 -1.51 8.46
CA VAL A 125 8.30 -1.55 9.82
C VAL A 125 7.18 -1.59 10.87
N VAL A 126 6.16 -0.76 10.74
CA VAL A 126 5.03 -0.73 11.71
C VAL A 126 4.28 -2.06 11.70
N ALA A 127 3.94 -2.58 10.52
CA ALA A 127 3.23 -3.85 10.38
C ALA A 127 4.08 -5.02 10.91
N SER A 128 5.33 -5.13 10.49
CA SER A 128 6.22 -6.23 10.92
C SER A 128 6.49 -6.22 12.42
N THR A 129 6.65 -5.04 13.03
CA THR A 129 6.83 -4.91 14.49
C THR A 129 5.58 -5.35 15.24
N TYR A 130 4.40 -4.94 14.78
CA TYR A 130 3.14 -5.35 15.39
C TYR A 130 2.96 -6.88 15.33
N TYR A 131 3.11 -7.49 14.15
CA TYR A 131 2.88 -8.93 13.99
C TYR A 131 3.90 -9.78 14.76
N ARG A 132 5.17 -9.35 14.85
CA ARG A 132 6.18 -10.00 15.70
C ARG A 132 5.90 -9.90 17.20
N SER A 133 5.11 -8.92 17.63
CA SER A 133 4.76 -8.74 19.06
C SER A 133 3.53 -9.56 19.47
N LYS A 134 2.68 -9.92 18.52
CA LYS A 134 1.41 -10.63 18.75
C LYS A 134 1.56 -12.15 18.63
N TYR A 135 2.51 -12.63 17.82
CA TYR A 135 2.81 -14.03 17.56
C TYR A 135 4.27 -14.33 17.88
#